data_AF-A0A2V7ILB1-F1
#
_entry.id   AF-A0A2V7ILB1-F1
#
_cell.length_a   1.000
_cell.length_b   1.000
_cell.length_c   1.000
_cell.angle_alpha   90.00
_cell.angle_beta   90.00
_cell.angle_gamma   90.00
#
_symmetry.space_group_name_H-M   'P 1'
#
loop_
_entity.id
_entity.type
_entity.pdbx_description
1 polymer ?
#
loop_
_entity_poly.entity_id
_entity_poly.type
_entity_poly.pdbx_seq_one_letter_code
_entity_poly.pdbx_strand_id
1 'polypeptide(L)'
;MQLAVVIMLTPAPTRGQQPATVTVAAGSRYGASWPHQFLFGRHYRDLWTIPIRVEVLDLSRYAGGLTPLKRGGGRQTKTLRFQSGDGRVFAFRSVDKDPTAAIPPQLRQTFVNQIVQDQISSSHPAGALVVSALLDAAGVLHTEPRLFVLPDDARLGAFRADFAGMLGQLEDRPKEGSDDEPGFAGANDIASTQKLWEHLGHSSRHRVDSRAFLTARLLDIYVGDWDRHADQWRWARFEEDDGHVWRPIPRDRDQAFSKLDGFLPWLARFYQPDVVGFGDGYPD
;
A
#
# COMPACT_ATOMS: atom_id res chain seq x y z
N MET A 1 -27.48 9.10 20.93
CA MET A 1 -27.38 9.59 19.54
C MET A 1 -26.82 8.44 18.71
N GLN A 2 -27.65 7.80 17.89
CA GLN A 2 -27.22 6.67 17.04
C GLN A 2 -26.41 7.21 15.87
N LEU A 3 -25.12 6.89 15.82
CA LEU A 3 -24.25 7.12 14.67
C LEU A 3 -24.70 6.18 13.54
N ALA A 4 -25.30 6.75 12.50
CA ALA A 4 -25.58 6.06 11.26
C ALA A 4 -24.24 5.78 10.55
N VAL A 5 -23.83 4.51 10.54
CA VAL A 5 -22.76 4.02 9.67
C VAL A 5 -23.28 4.12 8.25
N VAL A 6 -22.83 5.11 7.49
CA VAL A 6 -23.08 5.19 6.05
C VAL A 6 -22.16 4.17 5.39
N ILE A 7 -22.69 2.95 5.20
CA ILE A 7 -22.09 1.97 4.30
C ILE A 7 -22.23 2.54 2.89
N MET A 8 -21.13 3.00 2.31
CA MET A 8 -21.06 3.32 0.88
C MET A 8 -21.25 2.02 0.10
N LEU A 9 -22.50 1.66 -0.17
CA LEU A 9 -22.85 0.61 -1.11
C LEU A 9 -22.40 1.09 -2.50
N THR A 10 -21.29 0.57 -2.97
CA THR A 10 -20.93 0.67 -4.39
C THR A 10 -22.07 0.06 -5.20
N PRO A 11 -22.58 0.75 -6.24
CA PRO A 11 -23.64 0.19 -7.06
C PRO A 11 -23.15 -1.13 -7.69
N ALA A 12 -23.98 -2.17 -7.61
CA ALA A 12 -23.69 -3.45 -8.23
C ALA A 12 -23.42 -3.24 -9.73
N PRO A 13 -22.38 -3.86 -10.30
CA PRO A 13 -22.06 -3.68 -11.71
C PRO A 13 -23.25 -4.10 -12.57
N THR A 14 -23.76 -3.17 -13.37
CA THR A 14 -24.71 -3.39 -14.45
C THR A 14 -24.23 -4.58 -15.29
N ARG A 15 -25.12 -5.54 -15.62
CA ARG A 15 -24.80 -6.70 -16.48
C ARG A 15 -24.22 -6.22 -17.82
N GLY A 16 -22.89 -6.13 -17.90
CA GLY A 16 -22.15 -5.71 -19.09
C GLY A 16 -20.71 -6.17 -18.97
N GLN A 17 -20.41 -7.33 -19.56
CA GLN A 17 -19.10 -8.01 -19.60
C GLN A 17 -18.40 -8.21 -18.25
N GLN A 18 -18.22 -9.47 -17.84
CA GLN A 18 -17.30 -9.78 -16.74
C GLN A 18 -15.92 -9.18 -17.04
N PRO A 19 -15.27 -8.55 -16.05
CA PRO A 19 -13.93 -8.00 -16.24
C PRO A 19 -12.99 -9.11 -16.70
N ALA A 20 -12.10 -8.80 -17.66
CA ALA A 20 -11.10 -9.75 -18.09
C ALA A 20 -10.21 -10.11 -16.89
N THR A 21 -9.96 -11.40 -16.69
CA THR A 21 -9.09 -11.88 -15.60
C THR A 21 -7.91 -12.65 -16.16
N VAL A 22 -6.79 -12.61 -15.46
CA VAL A 22 -5.59 -13.39 -15.74
C VAL A 22 -5.16 -14.16 -14.50
N THR A 23 -4.57 -15.34 -14.70
CA THR A 23 -3.95 -16.11 -13.60
C THR A 23 -2.46 -15.80 -13.57
N VAL A 24 -1.97 -15.26 -12.45
CA VAL A 24 -0.59 -14.81 -12.29
C VAL A 24 -0.11 -15.12 -10.87
N ALA A 25 1.16 -15.48 -10.72
CA ALA A 25 1.80 -15.55 -9.40
C ALA A 25 2.43 -14.20 -9.08
N ALA A 26 2.40 -13.78 -7.81
CA ALA A 26 2.96 -12.49 -7.41
C ALA A 26 4.46 -12.36 -7.70
N GLY A 27 5.19 -13.48 -7.62
CA GLY A 27 6.62 -13.54 -7.93
C GLY A 27 7.08 -14.99 -7.97
N SER A 28 6.84 -15.67 -9.11
CA SER A 28 7.26 -17.06 -9.32
C SER A 28 8.77 -17.27 -9.10
N ARG A 29 9.57 -16.21 -9.30
CA ARG A 29 11.02 -16.18 -9.06
C ARG A 29 11.44 -16.48 -7.62
N TYR A 30 10.53 -16.39 -6.64
CA TYR A 30 10.84 -16.62 -5.22
C TYR A 30 10.77 -18.09 -4.80
N GLY A 31 10.38 -18.99 -5.69
CA GLY A 31 10.47 -20.43 -5.46
C GLY A 31 11.92 -20.83 -5.15
N ALA A 32 12.13 -21.51 -4.03
CA ALA A 32 13.46 -21.86 -3.54
C ALA A 32 13.51 -23.26 -2.94
N SER A 33 14.66 -23.91 -3.02
CA SER A 33 14.90 -25.24 -2.43
C SER A 33 15.07 -25.17 -0.91
N TRP A 34 14.95 -26.31 -0.23
CA TRP A 34 15.10 -26.38 1.24
C TRP A 34 16.44 -25.81 1.76
N PRO A 35 17.62 -26.11 1.15
CA PRO A 35 18.87 -25.49 1.59
C PRO A 35 18.89 -23.97 1.48
N HIS A 36 18.29 -23.42 0.41
CA HIS A 36 18.20 -21.96 0.22
C HIS A 36 17.28 -21.34 1.27
N GLN A 37 16.12 -21.95 1.53
CA GLN A 37 15.19 -21.50 2.56
C GLN A 37 15.77 -21.59 3.97
N PHE A 38 16.63 -22.58 4.25
CA PHE A 38 17.33 -22.66 5.53
C PHE A 38 18.27 -21.46 5.75
N LEU A 39 19.06 -21.10 4.72
CA LEU A 39 20.02 -20.01 4.81
C LEU A 39 19.36 -18.62 4.78
N PHE A 40 18.47 -18.39 3.81
CA PHE A 40 17.91 -17.07 3.51
C PHE A 40 16.48 -16.87 4.02
N GLY A 41 15.84 -17.91 4.54
CA GLY A 41 14.48 -17.87 5.08
C GLY A 41 13.43 -18.56 4.21
N ARG A 42 12.45 -19.17 4.89
CA ARG A 42 11.23 -19.70 4.26
C ARG A 42 10.33 -18.55 3.82
N HIS A 43 10.28 -17.50 4.64
CA HIS A 43 9.53 -16.28 4.38
C HIS A 43 8.07 -16.57 3.97
N TYR A 44 7.53 -15.85 2.99
CA TYR A 44 6.22 -16.09 2.36
C TYR A 44 6.32 -16.68 0.96
N ARG A 45 7.40 -17.39 0.63
CA ARG A 45 7.66 -17.88 -0.74
C ARG A 45 6.51 -18.69 -1.34
N ASP A 46 5.81 -19.46 -0.51
CA ASP A 46 4.62 -20.20 -0.92
C ASP A 46 3.53 -19.23 -1.42
N LEU A 47 3.25 -18.15 -0.69
CA LEU A 47 2.29 -17.12 -1.11
C LEU A 47 2.73 -16.39 -2.38
N TRP A 48 4.04 -16.16 -2.55
CA TRP A 48 4.58 -15.51 -3.74
C TRP A 48 4.46 -16.36 -5.01
N THR A 49 4.47 -17.68 -4.86
CA THR A 49 4.45 -18.64 -5.98
C THR A 49 3.07 -19.19 -6.30
N ILE A 50 2.09 -19.04 -5.41
CA ILE A 50 0.69 -19.42 -5.65
C ILE A 50 0.11 -18.58 -6.81
N PRO A 51 -0.39 -19.21 -7.89
CA PRO A 51 -1.11 -18.51 -8.93
C PRO A 51 -2.47 -18.04 -8.43
N ILE A 52 -2.75 -16.75 -8.58
CA ILE A 52 -4.04 -16.13 -8.22
C ILE A 52 -4.73 -15.60 -9.47
N ARG A 53 -6.06 -15.64 -9.49
CA ARG A 53 -6.86 -15.02 -10.54
C ARG A 53 -7.12 -13.56 -10.17
N VAL A 54 -6.67 -12.65 -11.02
CA VAL A 54 -6.73 -11.20 -10.80
C VAL A 54 -7.36 -10.52 -12.00
N GLU A 55 -8.10 -9.43 -11.77
CA GLU A 55 -8.65 -8.60 -12.85
C GLU A 55 -7.54 -7.88 -13.62
N VAL A 56 -7.70 -7.79 -14.94
CA VAL A 56 -6.92 -6.90 -15.78
C VAL A 56 -7.57 -5.52 -15.73
N LEU A 57 -6.80 -4.48 -15.37
CA LEU A 57 -7.35 -3.14 -15.18
C LEU A 57 -7.81 -2.55 -16.52
N ASP A 58 -9.11 -2.34 -16.70
CA ASP A 58 -9.65 -1.65 -17.87
C ASP A 58 -9.48 -0.13 -17.73
N LEU A 59 -8.39 0.39 -18.30
CA LEU A 59 -8.07 1.81 -18.28
C LEU A 59 -9.11 2.69 -18.97
N SER A 60 -9.98 2.13 -19.82
CA SER A 60 -11.02 2.92 -20.49
C SER A 60 -12.31 3.05 -19.68
N ARG A 61 -12.56 2.12 -18.75
CA ARG A 61 -13.83 2.05 -18.01
C ARG A 61 -13.68 2.33 -16.51
N TYR A 62 -12.57 1.91 -15.89
CA TYR A 62 -12.41 2.02 -14.45
C TYR A 62 -12.52 3.48 -13.99
N ALA A 63 -13.42 3.77 -13.04
CA ALA A 63 -13.70 5.11 -12.53
C ALA A 63 -13.96 6.17 -13.63
N GLY A 64 -14.62 5.81 -14.73
CA GLY A 64 -14.85 6.71 -15.86
C GLY A 64 -13.66 6.88 -16.80
N GLY A 65 -12.66 6.00 -16.69
CA GLY A 65 -11.44 5.97 -17.50
C GLY A 65 -10.24 6.52 -16.72
N LEU A 66 -9.10 5.84 -16.81
CA LEU A 66 -7.86 6.18 -16.12
C LEU A 66 -6.82 6.72 -17.10
N THR A 67 -6.35 7.94 -16.84
CA THR A 67 -5.26 8.60 -17.56
C THR A 67 -3.99 8.57 -16.73
N PRO A 68 -2.89 7.97 -17.20
CA PRO A 68 -1.62 8.00 -16.48
C PRO A 68 -1.10 9.43 -16.36
N LEU A 69 -0.71 9.83 -15.15
CA LEU A 69 -0.19 11.16 -14.87
C LEU A 69 1.33 11.16 -14.79
N LYS A 70 1.88 10.36 -13.88
CA LYS A 70 3.32 10.34 -13.61
C LYS A 70 3.76 9.08 -12.89
N ARG A 71 4.99 8.69 -13.19
CA ARG A 71 5.75 7.74 -12.39
C ARG A 71 6.11 8.38 -11.05
N GLY A 72 6.11 7.56 -10.01
CA GLY A 72 6.66 7.85 -8.69
C GLY A 72 7.18 6.56 -8.06
N GLY A 73 7.20 6.54 -6.73
CA GLY A 73 7.73 5.42 -5.97
C GLY A 73 9.12 5.71 -5.42
N GLY A 74 9.50 4.94 -4.39
CA GLY A 74 10.79 5.08 -3.71
C GLY A 74 11.90 4.29 -4.40
N ARG A 75 12.89 3.86 -3.61
CA ARG A 75 14.04 3.07 -4.10
C ARG A 75 13.72 1.61 -4.44
N GLN A 76 12.45 1.21 -4.29
CA GLN A 76 11.98 -0.18 -4.25
C GLN A 76 10.68 -0.36 -5.04
N THR A 77 9.64 0.38 -4.65
CA THR A 77 8.30 0.24 -5.22
C THR A 77 8.15 1.11 -6.47
N LYS A 78 7.72 0.52 -7.59
CA LYS A 78 7.34 1.28 -8.79
C LYS A 78 5.89 1.76 -8.60
N THR A 79 5.65 3.05 -8.77
CA THR A 79 4.30 3.61 -8.66
C THR A 79 3.93 4.38 -9.91
N LEU A 80 2.71 4.19 -10.40
CA LEU A 80 2.10 4.99 -11.45
C LEU A 80 0.84 5.66 -10.90
N ARG A 81 0.76 6.98 -11.02
CA ARG A 81 -0.46 7.72 -10.66
C ARG A 81 -1.39 7.81 -11.85
N PHE A 82 -2.67 7.65 -11.61
CA PHE A 82 -3.72 7.84 -12.60
C PHE A 82 -4.67 8.95 -12.13
N GLN A 83 -5.20 9.72 -13.08
CA GLN A 83 -6.40 10.52 -12.89
C GLN A 83 -7.55 9.80 -13.54
N SER A 84 -8.66 9.66 -12.82
CA SER A 84 -9.89 9.10 -13.36
C SER A 84 -10.74 10.15 -14.06
N GLY A 85 -11.73 9.71 -14.85
CA GLY A 85 -12.67 10.58 -15.55
C GLY A 85 -13.52 11.43 -14.61
N ASP A 86 -13.73 10.98 -13.36
CA ASP A 86 -14.38 11.74 -12.28
C ASP A 86 -13.43 12.64 -11.47
N GLY A 87 -12.16 12.75 -11.88
CA GLY A 87 -11.17 13.66 -11.29
C GLY A 87 -10.42 13.11 -10.07
N ARG A 88 -10.77 11.92 -9.56
CA ARG A 88 -10.01 11.26 -8.48
C ARG A 88 -8.61 10.89 -8.95
N VAL A 89 -7.71 10.76 -7.98
CA VAL A 89 -6.34 10.31 -8.23
C VAL A 89 -6.16 8.93 -7.62
N PHE A 90 -5.65 8.00 -8.41
CA PHE A 90 -5.30 6.66 -7.96
C PHE A 90 -3.78 6.47 -8.00
N ALA A 91 -3.28 5.56 -7.16
CA ALA A 91 -1.92 5.08 -7.20
C ALA A 91 -1.93 3.58 -7.49
N PHE A 92 -1.28 3.18 -8.59
CA PHE A 92 -0.92 1.79 -8.84
C PHE A 92 0.50 1.54 -8.32
N ARG A 93 0.67 0.56 -7.44
CA ARG A 93 1.96 0.20 -6.82
C ARG A 93 2.32 -1.24 -7.17
N SER A 94 3.55 -1.49 -7.60
CA SER A 94 4.02 -2.85 -7.88
C SER A 94 3.94 -3.74 -6.64
N VAL A 95 3.39 -4.95 -6.77
CA VAL A 95 3.44 -5.96 -5.68
C VAL A 95 4.87 -6.45 -5.52
N ASP A 96 5.47 -6.90 -6.63
CA ASP A 96 6.86 -7.30 -6.66
C ASP A 96 7.77 -6.04 -6.70
N LYS A 97 8.60 -5.86 -5.68
CA LYS A 97 9.45 -4.69 -5.50
C LYS A 97 10.81 -4.88 -6.20
N ASP A 98 11.40 -3.77 -6.64
CA ASP A 98 12.68 -3.72 -7.35
C ASP A 98 13.73 -2.96 -6.51
N PRO A 99 14.53 -3.66 -5.70
CA PRO A 99 15.56 -3.06 -4.86
C PRO A 99 16.79 -2.55 -5.58
N THR A 100 16.90 -2.76 -6.89
CA THR A 100 18.14 -2.54 -7.64
C THR A 100 18.68 -1.12 -7.43
N ALA A 101 17.80 -0.12 -7.30
CA ALA A 101 18.18 1.28 -7.10
C ALA A 101 18.72 1.60 -5.69
N ALA A 102 18.41 0.76 -4.68
CA ALA A 102 18.97 0.87 -3.34
C ALA A 102 20.41 0.33 -3.24
N ILE A 103 20.81 -0.51 -4.19
CA ILE A 103 22.14 -1.16 -4.20
C ILE A 103 23.17 -0.23 -4.87
N PRO A 104 24.42 -0.14 -4.33
CA PRO A 104 25.52 0.56 -4.97
C PRO A 104 25.72 0.10 -6.43
N PRO A 105 25.95 1.01 -7.40
CA PRO A 105 26.05 0.66 -8.83
C PRO A 105 26.98 -0.53 -9.13
N GLN A 106 28.08 -0.64 -8.39
CA GLN A 106 29.09 -1.70 -8.52
C GLN A 106 28.56 -3.09 -8.14
N LEU A 107 27.51 -3.15 -7.30
CA LEU A 107 26.93 -4.40 -6.79
C LEU A 107 25.61 -4.79 -7.50
N ARG A 108 25.06 -3.92 -8.36
CA ARG A 108 23.78 -4.18 -9.05
C ARG A 108 23.83 -5.35 -10.03
N GLN A 109 25.00 -5.61 -10.61
CA GLN A 109 25.23 -6.68 -11.59
C GLN A 109 25.87 -7.94 -10.96
N THR A 110 25.83 -8.06 -9.63
CA THR A 110 26.42 -9.19 -8.91
C THR A 110 25.34 -10.04 -8.22
N PHE A 111 25.74 -11.15 -7.62
CA PHE A 111 24.84 -12.00 -6.83
C PHE A 111 24.21 -11.26 -5.63
N VAL A 112 24.79 -10.13 -5.20
CA VAL A 112 24.21 -9.28 -4.15
C VAL A 112 22.82 -8.79 -4.54
N ASN A 113 22.62 -8.40 -5.81
CA ASN A 113 21.29 -8.00 -6.28
C ASN A 113 20.29 -9.14 -6.18
N GLN A 114 20.70 -10.38 -6.47
CA GLN A 114 19.83 -11.55 -6.37
C GLN A 114 19.45 -11.82 -4.90
N ILE A 115 20.39 -11.71 -3.96
CA ILE A 115 20.11 -11.87 -2.52
C ILE A 115 19.18 -10.78 -2.02
N VAL A 116 19.46 -9.51 -2.32
CA VAL A 116 18.61 -8.39 -1.88
C VAL A 116 17.21 -8.50 -2.50
N GLN A 117 17.14 -8.91 -3.76
CA GLN A 117 15.88 -9.17 -4.44
C GLN A 117 15.10 -10.32 -3.80
N ASP A 118 15.79 -11.40 -3.43
CA ASP A 118 15.24 -12.59 -2.77
C ASP A 118 14.60 -12.25 -1.41
N GLN A 119 15.17 -11.29 -0.68
CA GLN A 119 14.64 -10.81 0.60
C GLN A 119 13.30 -10.07 0.47
N ILE A 120 12.85 -9.68 -0.73
CA ILE A 120 11.46 -9.20 -0.93
C ILE A 120 10.44 -10.29 -0.58
N SER A 121 10.80 -11.57 -0.68
CA SER A 121 9.91 -12.66 -0.29
C SER A 121 9.56 -12.69 1.20
N SER A 122 10.31 -11.95 2.05
CA SER A 122 9.99 -11.70 3.46
C SER A 122 8.74 -10.85 3.68
N SER A 123 8.36 -10.01 2.71
CA SER A 123 7.13 -9.24 2.76
C SER A 123 5.94 -10.09 2.33
N HIS A 124 4.78 -9.87 2.96
CA HIS A 124 3.54 -10.55 2.57
C HIS A 124 2.99 -9.93 1.26
N PRO A 125 2.83 -10.69 0.16
CA PRO A 125 2.50 -10.12 -1.17
C PRO A 125 1.12 -9.44 -1.22
N ALA A 126 0.21 -9.84 -0.34
CA ALA A 126 -1.12 -9.23 -0.17
C ALA A 126 -1.29 -8.50 1.18
N GLY A 127 -0.20 -8.14 1.87
CA GLY A 127 -0.25 -7.60 3.25
C GLY A 127 -1.15 -6.38 3.38
N ALA A 128 -1.05 -5.44 2.43
CA ALA A 128 -1.89 -4.25 2.40
C ALA A 128 -3.40 -4.55 2.28
N LEU A 129 -3.79 -5.61 1.55
CA LEU A 129 -5.19 -6.01 1.41
C LEU A 129 -5.73 -6.58 2.73
N VAL A 130 -4.91 -7.37 3.43
CA VAL A 130 -5.26 -7.90 4.76
C VAL A 130 -5.39 -6.77 5.77
N VAL A 131 -4.43 -5.84 5.80
CA VAL A 131 -4.48 -4.68 6.70
C VAL A 131 -5.69 -3.79 6.40
N SER A 132 -6.07 -3.61 5.13
CA SER A 132 -7.29 -2.90 4.73
C SER A 132 -8.53 -3.47 5.44
N ALA A 133 -8.75 -4.78 5.34
CA ALA A 133 -9.91 -5.42 5.99
C ALA A 133 -9.88 -5.30 7.52
N LEU A 134 -8.69 -5.28 8.14
CA LEU A 134 -8.55 -5.07 9.58
C LEU A 134 -8.85 -3.61 9.98
N LEU A 135 -8.47 -2.64 9.15
CA LEU A 135 -8.77 -1.22 9.37
C LEU A 135 -10.28 -0.96 9.25
N ASP A 136 -10.95 -1.57 8.27
CA ASP A 136 -12.41 -1.55 8.12
C ASP A 136 -13.09 -2.08 9.39
N ALA A 137 -12.66 -3.26 9.87
CA ALA A 137 -13.19 -3.87 11.09
C ALA A 137 -12.93 -3.02 12.35
N ALA A 138 -11.84 -2.26 12.37
CA ALA A 138 -11.48 -1.36 13.45
C ALA A 138 -12.13 0.04 13.34
N GLY A 139 -12.87 0.31 12.26
CA GLY A 139 -13.51 1.61 12.01
C GLY A 139 -12.52 2.75 11.76
N VAL A 140 -11.32 2.45 11.28
CA VAL A 140 -10.32 3.48 10.92
C VAL A 140 -10.57 3.89 9.48
N LEU A 141 -10.54 5.20 9.18
CA LEU A 141 -10.65 5.67 7.80
C LEU A 141 -9.39 5.30 7.00
N HIS A 142 -9.52 4.60 5.88
CA HIS A 142 -8.39 4.22 5.02
C HIS A 142 -8.78 4.13 3.54
N THR A 143 -7.76 3.98 2.68
CA THR A 143 -7.93 3.65 1.26
C THR A 143 -8.02 2.13 1.09
N GLU A 144 -8.80 1.66 0.12
CA GLU A 144 -8.97 0.22 -0.15
C GLU A 144 -8.11 -0.21 -1.35
N PRO A 145 -6.97 -0.88 -1.14
CA PRO A 145 -6.16 -1.40 -2.23
C PRO A 145 -6.80 -2.63 -2.86
N ARG A 146 -6.85 -2.67 -4.19
CA ARG A 146 -7.31 -3.82 -4.97
C ARG A 146 -6.21 -4.29 -5.91
N LEU A 147 -6.07 -5.61 -6.05
CA LEU A 147 -5.10 -6.20 -6.97
C LEU A 147 -5.58 -6.11 -8.42
N PHE A 148 -4.68 -5.69 -9.29
CA PHE A 148 -4.88 -5.68 -10.73
C PHE A 148 -3.61 -6.06 -11.46
N VAL A 149 -3.77 -6.60 -12.67
CA VAL A 149 -2.71 -6.59 -13.68
C VAL A 149 -2.92 -5.39 -14.60
N LEU A 150 -1.89 -4.56 -14.77
CA LEU A 150 -1.94 -3.49 -15.76
C LEU A 150 -1.88 -4.07 -17.17
N PRO A 151 -2.81 -3.70 -18.06
CA PRO A 151 -2.81 -4.21 -19.43
C PRO A 151 -1.65 -3.65 -20.23
N ASP A 152 -1.27 -4.36 -21.29
CA ASP A 152 -0.41 -3.81 -22.33
C ASP A 152 -1.21 -2.87 -23.25
N ASP A 153 -1.58 -1.70 -22.75
CA ASP A 153 -2.47 -0.73 -23.41
C ASP A 153 -1.70 0.53 -23.87
N ALA A 154 -1.99 1.02 -25.08
CA ALA A 154 -1.38 2.22 -25.65
C ALA A 154 -1.63 3.49 -24.80
N ARG A 155 -2.72 3.54 -24.02
CA ARG A 155 -3.03 4.64 -23.09
C ARG A 155 -1.97 4.83 -22.01
N LEU A 156 -1.18 3.79 -21.70
CA LEU A 156 -0.04 3.91 -20.80
C LEU A 156 1.07 4.82 -21.37
N GLY A 157 1.10 5.06 -22.68
CA GLY A 157 2.06 5.94 -23.34
C GLY A 157 3.50 5.58 -22.98
N ALA A 158 4.27 6.58 -22.53
CA ALA A 158 5.66 6.40 -22.11
C ALA A 158 5.85 5.45 -20.92
N PHE A 159 4.81 5.22 -20.11
CA PHE A 159 4.87 4.32 -18.96
C PHE A 159 4.68 2.84 -19.35
N ARG A 160 4.23 2.55 -20.58
CA ARG A 160 3.90 1.21 -21.05
C ARG A 160 5.06 0.22 -20.85
N ALA A 161 6.29 0.61 -21.22
CA ALA A 161 7.47 -0.24 -21.13
C ALA A 161 7.82 -0.68 -19.69
N ASP A 162 7.47 0.14 -18.70
CA ASP A 162 7.78 -0.13 -17.29
C ASP A 162 6.65 -0.88 -16.55
N PHE A 163 5.41 -0.78 -17.03
CA PHE A 163 4.21 -1.15 -16.26
C PHE A 163 3.28 -2.16 -16.94
N ALA A 164 3.38 -2.36 -18.26
CA ALA A 164 2.53 -3.34 -18.96
C ALA A 164 2.75 -4.75 -18.40
N GLY A 165 1.65 -5.46 -18.14
CA GLY A 165 1.65 -6.82 -17.58
C GLY A 165 2.02 -6.90 -16.09
N MET A 166 2.27 -5.77 -15.42
CA MET A 166 2.68 -5.75 -14.03
C MET A 166 1.50 -6.08 -13.11
N LEU A 167 1.71 -6.98 -12.15
CA LEU A 167 0.82 -7.14 -11.00
C LEU A 167 1.08 -6.02 -9.99
N GLY A 168 0.01 -5.34 -9.58
CA GLY A 168 0.09 -4.28 -8.61
C GLY A 168 -1.22 -4.05 -7.86
N GLN A 169 -1.15 -3.14 -6.90
CA GLN A 169 -2.29 -2.70 -6.11
C GLN A 169 -2.70 -1.32 -6.59
N LEU A 170 -3.98 -1.15 -6.93
CA LEU A 170 -4.59 0.14 -7.22
C LEU A 170 -5.37 0.58 -5.99
N GLU A 171 -5.08 1.78 -5.49
CA GLU A 171 -5.81 2.40 -4.40
C GLU A 171 -6.09 3.87 -4.72
N ASP A 172 -7.13 4.43 -4.09
CA ASP A 172 -7.29 5.87 -4.02
C ASP A 172 -6.04 6.53 -3.44
N ARG A 173 -5.72 7.71 -3.97
CA ARG A 173 -4.68 8.56 -3.43
C ARG A 173 -5.29 9.89 -3.03
N PRO A 174 -5.84 9.99 -1.81
CA PRO A 174 -6.32 11.26 -1.26
C PRO A 174 -5.23 12.34 -1.42
N LYS A 175 -5.55 13.36 -2.22
CA LYS A 175 -4.67 14.50 -2.49
C LYS A 175 -5.11 15.68 -1.64
N GLU A 176 -4.14 16.50 -1.25
CA GLU A 176 -4.45 17.84 -0.77
C GLU A 176 -5.13 18.61 -1.92
N GLY A 177 -6.22 19.29 -1.61
CA GLY A 177 -6.97 20.11 -2.55
C GLY A 177 -7.09 21.54 -2.05
N SER A 178 -7.71 22.41 -2.86
CA SER A 178 -8.32 23.63 -2.36
C SER A 178 -9.54 23.29 -1.50
N ASP A 179 -9.97 24.20 -0.62
CA ASP A 179 -11.14 23.98 0.26
C ASP A 179 -12.43 23.58 -0.48
N ASP A 180 -12.53 23.90 -1.78
CA ASP A 180 -13.68 23.56 -2.65
C ASP A 180 -13.55 22.23 -3.43
N GLU A 181 -12.40 21.54 -3.37
CA GLU A 181 -12.27 20.23 -4.00
C GLU A 181 -12.86 19.13 -3.07
N PRO A 182 -13.65 18.18 -3.60
CA PRO A 182 -14.14 17.07 -2.80
C PRO A 182 -12.96 16.31 -2.16
N GLY A 183 -12.95 16.24 -0.82
CA GLY A 183 -11.98 15.42 -0.11
C GLY A 183 -12.26 13.93 -0.25
N PHE A 184 -11.52 13.13 0.50
CA PHE A 184 -11.74 11.68 0.55
C PHE A 184 -12.81 11.32 1.58
N ALA A 185 -13.73 10.41 1.23
CA ALA A 185 -14.78 9.91 2.12
C ALA A 185 -15.64 11.02 2.78
N GLY A 186 -15.96 12.07 2.01
CA GLY A 186 -16.77 13.20 2.49
C GLY A 186 -16.00 14.21 3.34
N ALA A 187 -14.68 14.10 3.43
CA ALA A 187 -13.85 15.09 4.10
C ALA A 187 -13.87 16.44 3.37
N ASN A 188 -13.75 17.52 4.14
CA ASN A 188 -13.67 18.90 3.67
C ASN A 188 -12.25 19.32 3.25
N ASP A 189 -11.22 18.62 3.73
CA ASP A 189 -9.83 18.82 3.30
C ASP A 189 -9.02 17.54 3.55
N ILE A 190 -7.91 17.41 2.83
CA ILE A 190 -6.89 16.39 3.05
C ILE A 190 -5.55 17.09 3.29
N ALA A 191 -4.87 16.73 4.36
CA ALA A 191 -3.57 17.29 4.74
C ALA A 191 -2.50 16.22 4.86
N SER A 192 -1.26 16.56 4.51
CA SER A 192 -0.06 15.91 5.03
C SER A 192 0.08 16.15 6.53
N THR A 193 0.92 15.34 7.19
CA THR A 193 1.23 15.53 8.61
C THR A 193 1.83 16.91 8.88
N GLN A 194 2.66 17.45 7.99
CA GLN A 194 3.18 18.80 8.12
C GLN A 194 2.07 19.86 8.10
N LYS A 195 1.16 19.82 7.11
CA LYS A 195 0.03 20.75 7.02
C LYS A 195 -0.92 20.61 8.21
N LEU A 196 -1.12 19.39 8.72
CA LEU A 196 -1.86 19.19 9.97
C LEU A 196 -1.21 19.95 11.13
N TRP A 197 0.11 19.85 11.32
CA TRP A 197 0.81 20.59 12.38
C TRP A 197 0.62 22.09 12.25
N GLU A 198 0.66 22.62 11.03
CA GLU A 198 0.35 24.02 10.77
C GLU A 198 -1.06 24.35 11.26
N HIS A 199 -2.09 23.61 10.85
CA HIS A 199 -3.47 23.84 11.34
C HIS A 199 -3.60 23.79 12.86
N LEU A 200 -3.00 22.78 13.52
CA LEU A 200 -3.02 22.64 14.97
C LEU A 200 -2.31 23.81 15.69
N GLY A 201 -1.25 24.36 15.09
CA GLY A 201 -0.52 25.51 15.63
C GLY A 201 -1.25 26.84 15.43
N HIS A 202 -2.05 26.99 14.38
CA HIS A 202 -2.77 28.23 14.08
C HIS A 202 -4.04 28.42 14.92
N SER A 203 -4.74 27.34 15.29
CA SER A 203 -6.00 27.47 16.02
C SER A 203 -6.30 26.27 16.91
N SER A 204 -6.77 26.57 18.12
CA SER A 204 -7.29 25.58 19.05
C SER A 204 -8.62 24.95 18.61
N ARG A 205 -9.21 25.38 17.48
CA ARG A 205 -10.40 24.72 16.90
C ARG A 205 -10.05 23.47 16.10
N HIS A 206 -8.78 23.26 15.74
CA HIS A 206 -8.35 22.01 15.12
C HIS A 206 -8.01 20.96 16.17
N ARG A 207 -8.55 19.75 15.99
CA ARG A 207 -8.32 18.60 16.87
C ARG A 207 -8.05 17.35 16.04
N VAL A 208 -7.12 16.52 16.49
CA VAL A 208 -6.94 15.18 15.94
C VAL A 208 -7.91 14.23 16.62
N ASP A 209 -8.56 13.38 15.84
CA ASP A 209 -9.24 12.21 16.39
C ASP A 209 -8.19 11.25 16.98
N SER A 210 -7.85 11.47 18.24
CA SER A 210 -6.78 10.74 18.92
C SER A 210 -7.15 9.27 19.15
N ARG A 211 -8.45 8.95 19.21
CA ARG A 211 -8.91 7.56 19.34
C ARG A 211 -8.70 6.82 18.03
N ALA A 212 -9.15 7.38 16.90
CA ALA A 212 -8.90 6.78 15.59
C ALA A 212 -7.39 6.64 15.31
N PHE A 213 -6.58 7.64 15.68
CA PHE A 213 -5.14 7.56 15.53
C PHE A 213 -4.51 6.49 16.41
N LEU A 214 -4.88 6.43 17.70
CA LEU A 214 -4.40 5.37 18.59
C LEU A 214 -4.79 3.98 18.08
N THR A 215 -6.04 3.79 17.63
CA THR A 215 -6.49 2.52 17.04
C THR A 215 -5.64 2.14 15.83
N ALA A 216 -5.38 3.08 14.91
CA ALA A 216 -4.52 2.82 13.76
C ALA A 216 -3.09 2.44 14.18
N ARG A 217 -2.52 3.13 15.17
CA ARG A 217 -1.17 2.84 15.70
C ARG A 217 -1.08 1.49 16.41
N LEU A 218 -2.11 1.10 17.17
CA LEU A 218 -2.18 -0.22 17.79
C LEU A 218 -2.29 -1.32 16.74
N LEU A 219 -3.02 -1.08 15.64
CA LEU A 219 -3.07 -2.00 14.52
C LEU A 219 -1.70 -2.14 13.84
N ASP A 220 -0.96 -1.04 13.66
CA ASP A 220 0.41 -1.07 13.12
C ASP A 220 1.31 -2.00 13.96
N ILE A 221 1.20 -1.94 15.29
CA ILE A 221 1.92 -2.84 16.20
C ILE A 221 1.43 -4.28 16.05
N TYR A 222 0.11 -4.48 16.02
CA TYR A 222 -0.50 -5.81 15.91
C TYR A 222 -0.08 -6.55 14.65
N VAL A 223 0.09 -5.86 13.53
CA VAL A 223 0.51 -6.46 12.25
C VAL A 223 2.02 -6.41 12.02
N GLY A 224 2.81 -5.91 12.99
CA GLY A 224 4.26 -5.79 12.88
C GLY A 224 4.73 -4.81 11.79
N ASP A 225 3.95 -3.77 11.49
CA ASP A 225 4.31 -2.74 10.51
C ASP A 225 5.27 -1.72 11.16
N TRP A 226 6.58 -1.93 10.96
CA TRP A 226 7.65 -1.23 11.68
C TRP A 226 8.15 0.06 11.01
N ASP A 227 7.82 0.30 9.74
CA ASP A 227 8.34 1.45 8.97
C ASP A 227 7.40 2.66 9.02
N ARG A 228 6.87 3.02 10.19
CA ARG A 228 5.82 4.04 10.30
C ARG A 228 6.38 5.45 10.50
N HIS A 229 6.33 6.27 9.45
CA HIS A 229 6.79 7.68 9.47
C HIS A 229 5.75 8.68 8.97
N ALA A 230 6.00 9.99 9.16
CA ALA A 230 5.02 11.07 8.94
C ALA A 230 4.42 11.13 7.52
N ASP A 231 5.14 10.68 6.48
CA ASP A 231 4.65 10.69 5.09
C ASP A 231 3.68 9.57 4.75
N GLN A 232 3.59 8.57 5.63
CA GLN A 232 2.65 7.45 5.53
C GLN A 232 1.29 7.76 6.16
N TRP A 233 1.06 9.02 6.50
CA TRP A 233 -0.22 9.50 6.99
C TRP A 233 -0.75 10.60 6.08
N ARG A 234 -2.04 10.53 5.81
CA ARG A 234 -2.84 11.69 5.44
C ARG A 234 -3.88 11.93 6.51
N TRP A 235 -4.44 13.11 6.51
CA TRP A 235 -5.39 13.55 7.52
C TRP A 235 -6.60 14.15 6.83
N ALA A 236 -7.77 13.59 7.08
CA ALA A 236 -9.03 14.08 6.56
C ALA A 236 -9.69 15.01 7.57
N ARG A 237 -9.97 16.26 7.17
CA ARG A 237 -10.70 17.23 7.97
C ARG A 237 -12.20 17.02 7.81
N PHE A 238 -12.91 17.00 8.91
CA PHE A 238 -14.37 17.08 8.97
C PHE A 238 -14.77 18.28 9.82
N GLU A 239 -15.80 18.99 9.38
CA GLU A 239 -16.43 20.04 10.17
C GLU A 239 -17.27 19.43 11.31
N GLU A 240 -17.14 19.97 12.52
CA GLU A 240 -17.98 19.67 13.68
C GLU A 240 -18.43 20.98 14.34
N ASP A 241 -19.49 20.94 15.16
CA ASP A 241 -20.18 22.14 15.67
C ASP A 241 -19.22 23.18 16.32
N ASP A 242 -18.18 22.70 17.03
CA ASP A 242 -17.22 23.55 17.74
C ASP A 242 -15.83 23.64 17.09
N GLY A 243 -15.62 23.11 15.88
CA GLY A 243 -14.32 23.15 15.23
C GLY A 243 -14.11 22.14 14.11
N HIS A 244 -12.88 21.66 13.97
CA HIS A 244 -12.49 20.76 12.89
C HIS A 244 -11.80 19.53 13.46
N VAL A 245 -12.29 18.35 13.11
CA VAL A 245 -11.69 17.07 13.50
C VAL A 245 -10.90 16.48 12.33
N TRP A 246 -9.66 16.12 12.61
CA TRP A 246 -8.74 15.49 11.68
C TRP A 246 -8.66 13.99 11.96
N ARG A 247 -9.17 13.18 11.03
CA ARG A 247 -9.09 11.72 11.09
C ARG A 247 -7.88 11.21 10.32
N PRO A 248 -7.12 10.25 10.86
CA PRO A 248 -5.98 9.69 10.17
C PRO A 248 -6.42 8.82 8.99
N ILE A 249 -5.63 8.86 7.92
CA ILE A 249 -5.69 7.96 6.78
C ILE A 249 -4.30 7.32 6.70
N PRO A 250 -4.10 6.13 7.28
CA PRO A 250 -2.83 5.43 7.14
C PRO A 250 -2.63 5.01 5.70
N ARG A 251 -1.40 5.11 5.24
CA ARG A 251 -0.95 4.65 3.93
C ARG A 251 0.26 3.75 4.08
N ASP A 252 0.64 3.12 2.97
CA ASP A 252 1.90 2.40 2.80
C ASP A 252 2.06 1.25 3.81
N ARG A 253 1.51 0.09 3.45
CA ARG A 253 1.51 -1.12 4.29
C ARG A 253 2.55 -2.13 3.83
N ASP A 254 3.64 -1.62 3.28
CA ASP A 254 4.68 -2.38 2.60
C ASP A 254 5.51 -3.26 3.55
N GLN A 255 5.48 -2.98 4.86
CA GLN A 255 6.20 -3.72 5.91
C GLN A 255 5.28 -4.49 6.87
N ALA A 256 3.96 -4.45 6.65
CA ALA A 256 3.04 -5.25 7.44
C ALA A 256 3.32 -6.75 7.25
N PHE A 257 3.34 -7.48 8.37
CA PHE A 257 3.62 -8.90 8.46
C PHE A 257 5.02 -9.32 8.01
N SER A 258 6.02 -8.42 7.95
CA SER A 258 7.38 -8.76 7.48
C SER A 258 7.98 -9.94 8.25
N LYS A 259 8.34 -11.02 7.53
CA LYS A 259 8.80 -12.29 8.09
C LYS A 259 10.27 -12.53 7.79
N LEU A 260 11.11 -12.33 8.79
CA LEU A 260 12.57 -12.34 8.68
C LEU A 260 13.17 -13.59 9.33
N ASP A 261 12.82 -14.75 8.78
CA ASP A 261 13.33 -16.07 9.22
C ASP A 261 14.57 -16.51 8.40
N GLY A 262 15.22 -17.59 8.83
CA GLY A 262 16.44 -18.12 8.20
C GLY A 262 17.71 -17.80 8.97
N PHE A 263 18.77 -18.58 8.70
CA PHE A 263 20.02 -18.49 9.45
C PHE A 263 20.74 -17.14 9.28
N LEU A 264 20.82 -16.62 8.05
CA LEU A 264 21.51 -15.35 7.80
C LEU A 264 20.75 -14.13 8.32
N PRO A 265 19.41 -14.00 8.12
CA PRO A 265 18.63 -12.98 8.80
C PRO A 265 18.77 -13.07 10.32
N TRP A 266 18.70 -14.26 10.92
CA TRP A 266 18.93 -14.46 12.36
C TRP A 266 20.32 -13.96 12.80
N LEU A 267 21.38 -14.26 12.06
CA LEU A 267 22.72 -13.77 12.36
C LEU A 267 22.80 -12.24 12.24
N ALA A 268 22.12 -11.64 11.26
CA ALA A 268 22.08 -10.20 11.09
C ALA A 268 21.37 -9.48 12.25
N ARG A 269 20.36 -10.11 12.88
CA ARG A 269 19.65 -9.56 14.05
C ARG A 269 20.58 -9.26 15.23
N PHE A 270 21.67 -10.02 15.41
CA PHE A 270 22.67 -9.70 16.44
C PHE A 270 23.30 -8.30 16.28
N TYR A 271 23.38 -7.81 15.05
CA TYR A 271 23.99 -6.51 14.74
C TYR A 271 22.95 -5.43 14.45
N GLN A 272 21.71 -5.82 14.12
CA GLN A 272 20.60 -4.91 13.85
C GLN A 272 19.35 -5.40 14.58
N PRO A 273 19.19 -5.08 15.88
CA PRO A 273 18.10 -5.60 16.72
C PRO A 273 16.71 -5.16 16.26
N ASP A 274 16.62 -4.07 15.49
CA ASP A 274 15.37 -3.56 14.91
C ASP A 274 14.78 -4.47 13.82
N VAL A 275 15.54 -5.46 13.35
CA VAL A 275 15.10 -6.48 12.38
C VAL A 275 14.26 -7.52 13.13
N VAL A 276 13.01 -7.19 13.44
CA VAL A 276 12.07 -8.12 14.10
C VAL A 276 11.12 -8.71 13.07
N GLY A 277 11.05 -10.04 13.01
CA GLY A 277 10.07 -10.74 12.17
C GLY A 277 8.71 -10.84 12.85
N PHE A 278 7.66 -10.76 12.05
CA PHE A 278 6.29 -11.10 12.45
C PHE A 278 6.12 -12.62 12.60
N GLY A 279 5.47 -13.07 13.68
CA GLY A 279 5.23 -14.47 13.97
C GLY A 279 4.28 -14.66 15.16
N ASP A 280 4.03 -15.92 15.53
CA ASP A 280 3.02 -16.30 16.54
C ASP A 280 3.42 -15.98 17.99
N GLY A 281 4.66 -15.54 18.22
CA GLY A 281 5.19 -15.22 19.54
C GLY A 281 5.99 -13.93 19.53
N TYR A 282 6.36 -13.47 20.73
CA TYR A 282 7.32 -12.37 20.85
C TYR A 282 8.69 -12.82 20.32
N PRO A 283 9.44 -11.93 19.66
CA PRO A 283 10.83 -12.22 19.29
C PRO A 283 11.65 -12.51 20.56
N ASP A 284 12.37 -13.63 20.56
CA ASP A 284 13.41 -13.95 21.55
C ASP A 284 14.56 -12.93 21.54
#